data_AF-A0A662I761-F1
#
_entry.id   AF-A0A662I761-F1
#
_cell.length_a   1.000
_cell.length_b   1.000
_cell.length_c   1.000
_cell.angle_alpha   90.00
_cell.angle_beta   90.00
_cell.angle_gamma   90.00
#
_symmetry.space_group_name_H-M   'P 1'
#
loop_
_entity.id
_entity.type
_entity.pdbx_description
1 polymer ?
#
loop_
_entity_poly.entity_id
_entity_poly.type
_entity_poly.pdbx_seq_one_letter_code
_entity_poly.pdbx_strand_id
1 'polypeptide(L)' 'MSRRNLGVKKIPIQCRIPVDLDRRFRLKIAEKYGVRRGALEKALTEAIMLWLKVQEEGGRQ' A
#
# COMPACT_ATOMS: atom_id res chain seq x y z
N MET A 1 -17.26 5.15 22.74
CA MET A 1 -16.76 5.59 21.41
C MET A 1 -16.85 4.41 20.46
N SER A 2 -17.78 4.47 19.50
CA SER A 2 -18.07 3.36 18.60
C SER A 2 -16.86 3.06 17.71
N ARG A 3 -16.24 1.89 17.89
CA ARG A 3 -15.28 1.34 16.92
C ARG A 3 -16.07 1.07 15.65
N ARG A 4 -16.10 2.05 14.73
CA ARG A 4 -16.62 1.82 13.39
C ARG A 4 -15.86 0.64 12.82
N ASN A 5 -16.56 -0.48 12.63
CA ASN A 5 -16.06 -1.61 11.89
C ASN A 5 -15.95 -1.12 10.44
N LEU A 6 -14.83 -0.49 10.10
CA LEU A 6 -14.56 0.00 8.75
C LEU A 6 -14.24 -1.25 7.92
N GLY A 7 -15.29 -1.93 7.47
CA GLY A 7 -15.18 -3.05 6.55
C GLY A 7 -14.35 -2.64 5.33
N VAL A 8 -13.61 -3.61 4.78
CA VAL A 8 -12.80 -3.39 3.58
C VAL A 8 -13.75 -3.04 2.42
N LYS A 9 -13.52 -1.88 1.80
CA LYS A 9 -14.22 -1.43 0.59
C LYS A 9 -13.21 -1.22 -0.52
N LYS A 10 -13.60 -1.57 -1.75
CA LYS A 10 -12.80 -1.30 -2.94
C LYS A 10 -12.81 0.20 -3.24
N ILE A 11 -11.66 0.86 -3.09
CA ILE A 11 -11.48 2.28 -3.41
C ILE A 11 -10.52 2.36 -4.61
N PRO A 12 -10.94 2.93 -5.76
CA PRO A 12 -10.02 3.12 -6.88
C PRO A 12 -9.01 4.22 -6.55
N ILE A 13 -7.72 3.93 -6.75
CA ILE A 13 -6.63 4.89 -6.63
C ILE A 13 -6.00 5.04 -8.01
N GLN A 14 -6.09 6.24 -8.60
CA GLN A 14 -5.44 6.59 -9.85
C GLN A 14 -4.35 7.62 -9.57
N CYS A 15 -3.10 7.30 -9.92
CA CYS A 15 -1.97 8.19 -9.73
C CYS A 15 -0.97 8.06 -10.89
N ARG A 16 -0.10 9.06 -11.04
CA ARG A 16 1.03 9.02 -11.98
C ARG A 16 2.30 8.75 -11.18
N ILE A 17 3.03 7.71 -11.55
CA ILE A 17 4.33 7.35 -10.98
C ILE A 17 5.34 7.09 -12.11
N PRO A 18 6.65 7.25 -11.87
CA PRO A 18 7.66 6.86 -12.84
C PRO A 18 7.54 5.39 -13.24
N VAL A 19 7.73 5.09 -14.53
CA VAL A 19 7.60 3.72 -15.06
C VAL A 19 8.59 2.75 -14.40
N ASP A 20 9.81 3.20 -14.14
CA ASP A 20 10.83 2.38 -13.46
C ASP A 20 10.40 2.01 -12.03
N LEU A 21 9.71 2.93 -11.34
CA LEU A 21 9.23 2.69 -9.99
C LEU A 21 8.15 1.60 -9.97
N ASP A 22 7.17 1.66 -10.88
CA ASP A 22 6.14 0.60 -11.02
C ASP A 22 6.79 -0.75 -11.30
N ARG A 23 7.75 -0.79 -12.22
CA ARG A 23 8.46 -2.03 -12.59
C ARG A 23 9.16 -2.63 -11.38
N ARG A 24 9.98 -1.83 -10.67
CA ARG A 24 10.72 -2.28 -9.48
C ARG A 24 9.78 -2.72 -8.37
N PHE A 25 8.68 -2.00 -8.15
CA PHE A 25 7.69 -2.34 -7.15
C PHE A 25 7.04 -3.69 -7.45
N ARG A 26 6.59 -3.92 -8.69
CA ARG A 26 5.97 -5.19 -9.10
C ARG A 26 6.92 -6.38 -9.03
N LEU A 27 8.20 -6.20 -9.38
CA LEU A 27 9.21 -7.24 -9.22
C LEU A 27 9.35 -7.65 -7.75
N LYS A 28 9.45 -6.67 -6.83
CA LYS A 28 9.52 -6.95 -5.40
C LYS A 28 8.25 -7.59 -4.84
N ILE A 29 7.09 -7.23 -5.37
CA ILE A 29 5.81 -7.86 -5.01
C ILE A 29 5.81 -9.34 -5.41
N ALA A 30 6.26 -9.64 -6.64
CA ALA A 30 6.36 -11.00 -7.14
C ALA A 30 7.36 -11.83 -6.32
N GLU A 31 8.51 -11.27 -5.95
CA GLU A 31 9.50 -11.91 -5.06
C GLU A 31 8.91 -12.21 -3.66
N LYS A 32 8.15 -11.28 -3.07
CA LYS A 32 7.64 -11.39 -1.69
C LYS A 32 6.38 -12.27 -1.56
N TYR A 33 5.45 -12.17 -2.50
CA TYR A 33 4.12 -12.81 -2.39
C TYR A 33 3.84 -13.85 -3.49
N GLY A 34 4.74 -13.98 -4.47
CA GLY A 34 4.50 -14.76 -5.68
C GLY A 34 3.50 -14.09 -6.64
N VAL A 35 3.14 -14.82 -7.70
CA VAL A 35 2.21 -14.35 -8.74
C VAL A 35 0.77 -14.71 -8.37
N ARG A 36 0.23 -14.07 -7.31
CA ARG A 36 -1.12 -14.33 -6.81
C ARG A 36 -2.04 -13.12 -7.01
N ARG A 37 -3.32 -13.39 -7.28
CA ARG A 37 -4.36 -12.35 -7.33
C ARG A 37 -4.41 -11.62 -5.99
N GLY A 38 -4.34 -10.29 -6.03
CA GLY A 38 -4.35 -9.44 -4.82
C GLY A 38 -2.97 -9.09 -4.24
N ALA A 39 -1.87 -9.62 -4.78
CA ALA A 39 -0.52 -9.29 -4.30
C ALA A 39 -0.20 -7.79 -4.41
N LEU A 40 -0.63 -7.14 -5.50
CA LEU A 40 -0.47 -5.69 -5.68
C LEU A 40 -1.28 -4.88 -4.66
N GLU A 41 -2.54 -5.24 -4.46
CA GLU A 41 -3.43 -4.56 -3.49
C GLU A 41 -2.87 -4.65 -2.08
N LYS A 42 -2.41 -5.85 -1.68
CA LYS A 42 -1.77 -6.08 -0.39
C LYS A 42 -0.51 -5.23 -0.23
N ALA A 43 0.38 -5.24 -1.21
CA ALA A 43 1.62 -4.48 -1.15
C ALA A 43 1.37 -2.97 -1.13
N LEU A 44 0.41 -2.48 -1.91
CA LEU A 44 0.01 -1.07 -1.90
C LEU A 44 -0.57 -0.67 -0.54
N THR A 45 -1.38 -1.54 0.06
CA THR A 45 -1.95 -1.32 1.41
C THR A 45 -0.86 -1.23 2.46
N GLU A 46 0.11 -2.16 2.46
CA GLU A 46 1.26 -2.13 3.37
C GLU A 46 2.12 -0.87 3.17
N ALA A 47 2.36 -0.46 1.91
CA ALA A 47 3.13 0.74 1.60
C ALA A 47 2.46 2.03 2.09
N ILE A 48 1.14 2.17 1.90
CA ILE A 48 0.37 3.32 2.38
C ILE A 48 0.37 3.36 3.91
N MET A 49 0.14 2.22 4.58
CA MET A 49 0.18 2.14 6.04
C MET A 49 1.55 2.53 6.60
N LEU A 50 2.63 2.03 6.00
CA LEU A 50 3.99 2.36 6.42
C LEU A 50 4.29 3.85 6.22
N TRP A 51 3.89 4.41 5.07
CA TRP A 51 4.07 5.83 4.80
C TRP A 51 3.38 6.70 5.85
N LEU A 52 2.10 6.43 6.13
CA LEU A 52 1.33 7.16 7.15
C LEU A 52 1.97 7.05 8.52
N LYS A 53 2.39 5.84 8.93
CA LYS A 53 3.08 5.62 10.20
C LYS A 53 4.33 6.50 10.32
N VAL A 54 5.15 6.57 9.27
CA VAL A 54 6.36 7.42 9.24
C VAL A 54 5.99 8.90 9.38
N GLN A 55 4.91 9.37 8.76
CA GLN A 55 4.48 10.77 8.88
C GLN A 55 3.90 11.09 10.27
N GLU A 56 3.18 10.16 10.88
CA GLU A 56 2.60 10.31 12.22
C GLU A 56 3.67 10.25 13.33
N GLU A 57 4.67 9.39 13.17
CA GLU A 57 5.80 9.28 14.11
C GLU A 57 6.82 10.41 13.90
N GLY A 58 7.05 10.82 12.66
CA GLY A 58 7.93 11.94 12.30
C GLY A 58 7.39 13.32 12.65
N GLY A 59 6.08 13.45 12.89
CA GLY A 59 5.42 14.68 13.37
C GLY A 59 5.41 14.86 14.90
N ARG A 60 6.07 13.97 15.66
CA ARG A 60 6.26 14.07 17.13
C ARG A 60 7.65 14.60 17.51
N GLN A 61 8.27 15.42 16.67
CA GLN A 61 9.46 16.19 17.03
C GLN A 61 9.07 17.59 17.49
#